data_AF-A0A094ZLN9-F1
#
_entry.id   AF-A0A094ZLN9-F1
#
_cell.length_a   1.000
_cell.length_b   1.000
_cell.length_c   1.000
_cell.angle_alpha   90.00
_cell.angle_beta   90.00
_cell.angle_gamma   90.00
#
_symmetry.space_group_name_H-M   'P 1'
#
loop_
_entity.id
_entity.type
_entity.pdbx_description
1 polymer ?
#
loop_
_entity_poly.entity_id
_entity_poly.type
_entity_poly.pdbx_seq_one_letter_code
_entity_poly.pdbx_strand_id
1 'polypeptide(L)'
;MESNWKGIKEAITSTCHEVLGHKKHHHKEWITVDTLDKIQEKGNKKAAVNTRRTRAEKAKAQAEYTEVNKQVKRSVRTDKRKYVEDLATTAEKAAREGNMKQLYDITKAQKKKLSGNHRKPERPV
;
A
#
# COMPACT_ATOMS: atom_id res chain seq x y z
N MET A 1 -15.68 -25.86 -22.43
CA MET A 1 -16.01 -26.02 -21.00
C MET A 1 -15.37 -24.91 -20.16
N GLU A 2 -14.05 -24.66 -20.26
CA GLU A 2 -13.36 -23.59 -19.51
C GLU A 2 -13.87 -22.17 -19.83
N SER A 3 -14.24 -21.90 -21.09
CA SER A 3 -14.79 -20.61 -21.53
C SER A 3 -16.11 -20.28 -20.84
N ASN A 4 -16.98 -21.28 -20.66
CA ASN A 4 -18.29 -21.11 -20.05
C ASN A 4 -18.16 -20.83 -18.53
N TRP A 5 -17.22 -21.53 -17.88
CA TRP A 5 -16.89 -21.29 -16.48
C TRP A 5 -16.30 -19.90 -16.24
N LYS A 6 -15.46 -19.41 -17.17
CA LYS A 6 -14.91 -18.05 -17.12
C LYS A 6 -16.00 -17.00 -17.21
N GLY A 7 -16.94 -17.16 -18.15
CA GLY A 7 -18.07 -16.24 -18.32
C GLY A 7 -18.97 -16.14 -17.08
N ILE A 8 -19.29 -17.29 -16.45
CA ILE A 8 -20.08 -17.31 -15.20
C ILE A 8 -19.35 -16.56 -14.08
N LYS A 9 -18.03 -16.79 -13.94
CA LYS A 9 -17.23 -16.14 -12.91
C LYS A 9 -17.16 -14.62 -13.12
N GLU A 10 -17.00 -14.17 -14.37
CA GLU A 10 -16.98 -12.76 -14.74
C GLU A 10 -18.34 -12.09 -14.49
N ALA A 11 -19.44 -12.73 -14.87
CA ALA A 11 -20.80 -12.21 -14.63
C ALA A 11 -21.07 -12.01 -13.14
N ILE A 12 -20.80 -13.02 -12.31
CA ILE A 12 -20.97 -12.94 -10.85
C ILE A 12 -20.09 -11.84 -10.26
N THR A 13 -18.81 -11.78 -10.68
CA THR A 13 -17.87 -10.75 -10.19
C THR A 13 -18.33 -9.34 -10.58
N SER A 14 -18.88 -9.17 -11.78
CA SER A 14 -19.39 -7.89 -12.27
C SER A 14 -20.60 -7.43 -11.46
N THR A 15 -21.59 -8.31 -11.25
CA THR A 15 -22.79 -7.99 -10.45
C THR A 15 -22.43 -7.65 -9.01
N CYS A 16 -21.46 -8.37 -8.41
CA CYS A 16 -20.97 -8.04 -7.07
C CYS A 16 -20.31 -6.65 -7.02
N HIS A 17 -19.50 -6.28 -8.01
CA HIS A 17 -18.89 -4.94 -8.05
C HIS A 17 -19.92 -3.82 -8.28
N GLU A 18 -20.96 -4.07 -9.07
CA GLU A 18 -22.02 -3.10 -9.34
C GLU A 18 -22.88 -2.85 -8.09
N VAL A 19 -23.29 -3.92 -7.40
CA VAL A 19 -24.20 -3.82 -6.23
C VAL A 19 -23.46 -3.41 -4.97
N LEU A 20 -22.29 -4.00 -4.70
CA LEU A 20 -21.56 -3.78 -3.45
C LEU A 20 -20.49 -2.68 -3.57
N GLY A 21 -20.16 -2.27 -4.80
CA GLY A 21 -19.02 -1.40 -5.06
C GLY A 21 -17.68 -2.09 -4.77
N HIS A 22 -16.59 -1.47 -5.21
CA HIS A 22 -15.28 -1.87 -4.74
C HIS A 22 -15.08 -1.40 -3.30
N LYS A 23 -14.52 -2.27 -2.43
CA LYS A 23 -14.00 -1.85 -1.12
C LYS A 23 -13.06 -0.68 -1.38
N LYS A 24 -13.43 0.52 -0.92
CA LYS A 24 -12.59 1.70 -1.05
C LYS A 24 -11.29 1.41 -0.31
N HIS A 25 -10.27 1.05 -1.06
CA HIS A 25 -8.91 1.01 -0.56
C HIS A 25 -8.54 2.46 -0.31
N HIS A 26 -8.86 2.94 0.89
CA HIS A 26 -8.22 4.12 1.42
C HIS A 26 -6.74 3.76 1.54
N HIS A 27 -6.00 3.98 0.45
CA HIS A 27 -4.56 4.09 0.53
C HIS A 27 -4.31 5.11 1.62
N LYS A 28 -3.44 4.73 2.56
CA LYS A 28 -3.07 5.68 3.59
C LYS A 28 -2.48 6.88 2.85
N GLU A 29 -3.00 8.08 3.11
CA GLU A 29 -2.66 9.33 2.40
C GLU A 29 -1.15 9.59 2.29
N TRP A 30 -0.34 8.94 3.12
CA TRP A 30 1.11 9.07 3.11
C TRP A 30 1.83 8.19 2.08
N ILE A 31 1.20 7.18 1.47
CA ILE A 31 1.87 6.33 0.48
C ILE A 31 1.95 7.09 -0.84
N THR A 32 3.17 7.30 -1.33
CA THR A 32 3.39 7.98 -2.61
C THR A 32 3.12 7.06 -3.80
N VAL A 33 2.86 7.65 -4.96
CA VAL A 33 2.68 6.92 -6.23
C VAL A 33 3.93 6.11 -6.58
N ASP A 34 5.13 6.67 -6.40
CA ASP A 34 6.41 5.98 -6.59
C ASP A 34 6.53 4.70 -5.73
N THR A 35 6.07 4.74 -4.47
CA THR A 35 6.03 3.54 -3.62
C THR A 35 5.01 2.50 -4.13
N LEU A 36 3.88 2.93 -4.71
CA LEU A 36 2.90 2.02 -5.31
C LEU A 36 3.47 1.33 -6.55
N ASP A 37 4.16 2.06 -7.42
CA ASP A 37 4.81 1.51 -8.61
C ASP A 37 5.85 0.44 -8.24
N LYS A 38 6.66 0.71 -7.21
CA LYS A 38 7.63 -0.26 -6.67
C LYS A 38 6.97 -1.50 -6.07
N ILE A 39 5.78 -1.37 -5.47
CA ILE A 39 5.00 -2.51 -4.97
C ILE A 39 4.52 -3.38 -6.12
N GLN A 40 4.07 -2.76 -7.22
CA GLN A 40 3.67 -3.48 -8.43
C GLN A 40 4.86 -4.19 -9.07
N GLU A 41 6.01 -3.52 -9.18
CA GLU A 41 7.25 -4.11 -9.70
C GLU A 41 7.68 -5.33 -8.87
N LYS A 42 7.63 -5.22 -7.53
CA LYS A 42 7.89 -6.35 -6.62
C LYS A 42 6.95 -7.53 -6.91
N GLY A 43 5.68 -7.26 -7.22
CA GLY A 43 4.69 -8.26 -7.62
C GLY A 43 5.13 -9.01 -8.89
N ASN A 44 5.54 -8.26 -9.92
CA ASN A 44 6.04 -8.82 -11.18
C ASN A 44 7.29 -9.68 -10.98
N LYS A 45 8.24 -9.22 -10.16
CA LYS A 45 9.44 -10.01 -9.80
C LYS A 45 9.07 -11.28 -9.04
N LYS A 46 8.06 -11.24 -8.17
CA LYS A 46 7.57 -12.44 -7.47
C LYS A 46 6.93 -13.44 -8.44
N ALA A 47 6.16 -12.96 -9.42
CA ALA A 47 5.59 -13.81 -10.47
C ALA A 47 6.71 -14.48 -11.29
N ALA A 48 7.76 -13.72 -11.65
CA ALA A 48 8.92 -14.27 -12.36
C ALA A 48 9.60 -15.40 -11.58
N VAL A 49 9.77 -15.27 -10.25
CA VAL A 49 10.32 -16.36 -9.41
C VAL A 49 9.45 -17.63 -9.50
N ASN A 50 8.13 -17.47 -9.48
CA ASN A 50 7.20 -18.59 -9.49
C ASN A 50 7.17 -19.31 -10.85
N THR A 51 7.41 -18.60 -11.96
CA THR A 51 7.34 -19.16 -13.32
C THR A 51 8.64 -19.82 -13.81
N ARG A 52 9.81 -19.46 -13.26
CA ARG A 52 11.09 -20.08 -13.69
C ARG A 52 11.12 -21.58 -13.43
N ARG A 53 11.74 -22.34 -14.33
CA ARG A 53 11.74 -23.81 -14.28
C ARG A 53 13.00 -24.38 -13.62
N THR A 54 14.16 -23.82 -13.90
CA THR A 54 15.44 -24.32 -13.37
C THR A 54 15.79 -23.69 -12.03
N ARG A 55 16.55 -24.42 -11.20
CA ARG A 55 16.98 -23.95 -9.86
C ARG A 55 17.89 -22.72 -9.94
N ALA A 56 18.76 -22.65 -10.95
CA ALA A 56 19.66 -21.52 -11.16
C ALA A 56 18.91 -20.23 -11.53
N GLU A 57 17.91 -20.33 -12.43
CA GLU A 57 17.08 -19.18 -12.80
C GLU A 57 16.20 -18.71 -11.65
N LYS A 58 15.63 -19.64 -10.86
CA LYS A 58 14.89 -19.29 -9.64
C LYS A 58 15.78 -18.54 -8.65
N ALA A 59 17.02 -18.99 -8.46
CA ALA A 59 17.96 -18.32 -7.55
C ALA A 59 18.27 -16.88 -7.99
N LYS A 60 18.51 -16.65 -9.30
CA LYS A 60 18.72 -15.31 -9.86
C LYS A 60 17.49 -14.42 -9.67
N ALA A 61 16.30 -14.90 -10.06
CA ALA A 61 15.06 -14.15 -9.91
C ALA A 61 14.74 -13.85 -8.43
N GLN A 62 15.06 -14.76 -7.52
CA GLN A 62 14.86 -14.59 -6.09
C GLN A 62 15.80 -13.51 -5.52
N ALA A 63 17.03 -13.40 -6.02
CA ALA A 63 17.94 -12.32 -5.66
C ALA A 63 17.38 -10.96 -6.07
N GLU A 64 16.88 -10.83 -7.31
CA GLU A 64 16.22 -9.61 -7.79
C GLU A 64 14.99 -9.24 -6.95
N TYR A 65 14.10 -10.20 -6.68
CA TYR A 65 12.93 -9.99 -5.83
C TYR A 65 13.33 -9.49 -4.43
N THR A 66 14.42 -10.05 -3.88
CA THR A 66 14.90 -9.68 -2.55
C THR A 66 15.36 -8.22 -2.51
N GLU A 67 16.04 -7.75 -3.56
CA GLU A 67 16.50 -6.38 -3.63
C GLU A 67 15.34 -5.38 -3.81
N VAL A 68 14.41 -5.65 -4.73
CA VAL A 68 13.21 -4.81 -4.90
C VAL A 68 12.36 -4.78 -3.62
N ASN A 69 12.23 -5.91 -2.91
CA ASN A 69 11.51 -5.97 -1.64
C ASN A 69 12.19 -5.12 -0.54
N LYS A 70 13.53 -5.03 -0.51
CA LYS A 70 14.24 -4.10 0.39
C LYS A 70 13.95 -2.65 0.02
N GLN A 71 13.96 -2.31 -1.27
CA GLN A 71 13.69 -0.95 -1.74
C GLN A 71 12.26 -0.52 -1.37
N VAL A 72 11.26 -1.37 -1.59
CA VAL A 72 9.87 -1.11 -1.16
C VAL A 72 9.79 -0.87 0.35
N LYS A 73 10.46 -1.68 1.17
CA LYS A 73 10.49 -1.47 2.62
C LYS A 73 11.13 -0.14 3.01
N ARG A 74 12.15 0.31 2.27
CA ARG A 74 12.79 1.62 2.50
C ARG A 74 11.87 2.76 2.08
N SER A 75 11.26 2.71 0.89
CA SER A 75 10.37 3.77 0.40
C SER A 75 9.15 3.95 1.30
N VAL A 76 8.53 2.86 1.73
CA VAL A 76 7.41 2.87 2.69
C VAL A 76 7.81 3.54 4.01
N ARG A 77 9.04 3.36 4.49
CA ARG A 77 9.53 4.05 5.71
C ARG A 77 9.77 5.53 5.47
N THR A 78 10.35 5.88 4.33
CA THR A 78 10.62 7.27 3.93
C THR A 78 9.32 8.06 3.77
N ASP A 79 8.35 7.52 3.03
CA ASP A 79 7.03 8.12 2.82
C ASP A 79 6.32 8.40 4.14
N LYS A 80 6.39 7.43 5.07
CA LYS A 80 5.83 7.60 6.41
C LYS A 80 6.52 8.73 7.20
N ARG A 81 7.85 8.86 7.09
CA ARG A 81 8.61 9.92 7.77
C ARG A 81 8.25 11.30 7.20
N LYS A 82 8.28 11.44 5.87
CA LYS A 82 7.92 12.68 5.17
C LYS A 82 6.54 13.18 5.57
N TYR A 83 5.54 12.29 5.54
CA TYR A 83 4.19 12.67 5.96
C TYR A 83 4.09 13.13 7.43
N VAL A 84 4.86 12.51 8.34
CA VAL A 84 4.89 12.95 9.74
C VAL A 84 5.59 14.31 9.87
N GLU A 85 6.67 14.54 9.12
CA GLU A 85 7.38 15.82 9.05
C GLU A 85 6.45 16.93 8.50
N ASP A 86 5.72 16.67 7.41
CA ASP A 86 4.77 17.60 6.81
C ASP A 86 3.61 17.96 7.76
N LEU A 87 3.12 16.98 8.52
CA LEU A 87 2.11 17.26 9.56
C LEU A 87 2.69 18.13 10.69
N ALA A 88 3.93 17.87 11.11
CA ALA A 88 4.59 18.65 12.15
C ALA A 88 4.83 20.11 11.70
N THR A 89 5.32 20.32 10.48
CA THR A 89 5.52 21.67 9.92
C THR A 89 4.19 22.42 9.77
N THR A 90 3.12 21.72 9.36
CA THR A 90 1.77 22.31 9.27
C THR A 90 1.22 22.68 10.65
N ALA A 91 1.43 21.82 11.67
CA ALA A 91 1.03 22.12 13.05
C ALA A 91 1.77 23.35 13.60
N GLU A 92 3.08 23.44 13.35
CA GLU A 92 3.88 24.59 13.78
C GLU A 92 3.39 25.89 13.14
N LYS A 93 3.09 25.86 11.84
CA LYS A 93 2.52 27.02 11.14
C LYS A 93 1.15 27.42 11.71
N ALA A 94 0.25 26.47 11.94
CA ALA A 94 -1.05 26.73 12.53
C ALA A 94 -0.94 27.34 13.94
N ALA A 95 0.03 26.91 14.74
CA ALA A 95 0.31 27.49 16.05
C ALA A 95 0.78 28.95 15.94
N ARG A 96 1.68 29.25 15.00
CA ARG A 96 2.15 30.63 14.74
C ARG A 96 1.03 31.56 14.26
N GLU A 97 0.09 31.04 13.46
CA GLU A 97 -1.05 31.80 12.93
C GLU A 97 -2.23 31.89 13.91
N GLY A 98 -2.15 31.24 15.08
CA GLY A 98 -3.24 31.21 16.06
C GLY A 98 -4.44 30.34 15.64
N ASN A 99 -4.31 29.50 14.62
CA ASN A 99 -5.39 28.62 14.14
C ASN A 99 -5.51 27.35 15.01
N MET A 100 -6.13 27.52 16.18
CA MET A 100 -6.27 26.44 17.17
C MET A 100 -7.08 25.24 16.68
N LYS A 101 -8.04 25.45 15.76
CA LYS A 101 -8.85 24.37 15.19
C LYS A 101 -7.98 23.43 14.35
N GLN A 102 -7.18 23.98 13.45
CA GLN A 102 -6.26 23.18 12.63
C GLN A 102 -5.19 22.49 13.47
N LEU A 103 -4.63 23.19 14.47
CA LEU A 103 -3.66 22.61 15.40
C LEU A 103 -4.22 21.36 16.10
N TYR A 104 -5.45 21.43 16.60
CA TYR A 104 -6.12 20.32 17.27
C TYR A 104 -6.37 19.13 16.31
N ASP A 105 -6.86 19.40 15.11
CA ASP A 105 -7.14 18.36 14.12
C ASP A 105 -5.85 17.62 13.68
N ILE A 106 -4.75 18.35 13.48
CA ILE A 106 -3.44 17.78 13.13
C ILE A 106 -2.89 16.94 14.29
N THR A 107 -2.96 17.45 15.52
CA THR A 107 -2.50 16.73 16.73
C THR A 107 -3.30 15.44 16.94
N LYS A 108 -4.61 15.49 16.73
CA LYS A 108 -5.49 14.31 16.77
C LYS A 108 -5.14 13.30 15.69
N ALA A 109 -4.86 13.75 14.46
CA ALA A 109 -4.40 12.90 13.37
C ALA A 109 -3.07 12.21 13.72
N GLN A 110 -2.09 12.96 14.26
CA GLN A 110 -0.79 12.43 14.68
C GLN A 110 -0.93 11.38 15.79
N LYS A 111 -1.74 11.65 16.82
CA LYS A 111 -2.03 10.69 17.91
C LYS A 111 -2.63 9.38 17.39
N LYS A 112 -3.55 9.44 16.42
CA LYS A 112 -4.16 8.26 15.78
C LYS A 112 -3.16 7.43 14.96
N LYS A 113 -2.03 8.01 14.53
CA LYS A 113 -0.97 7.29 13.80
C LYS A 113 0.07 6.68 14.72
N LEU A 114 0.40 7.36 15.83
CA LEU A 114 1.33 6.88 16.86
C LEU A 114 0.73 5.76 17.69
N SER A 115 -0.58 5.82 17.95
CA SER A 115 -1.33 4.66 18.45
C SER A 115 -1.34 3.60 17.35
N GLY A 116 -0.40 2.67 17.44
CA GLY A 116 -0.33 1.51 16.57
C GLY A 116 -1.69 0.82 16.61
N ASN A 117 -2.46 0.91 15.53
CA ASN A 117 -3.65 0.10 15.38
C ASN A 117 -3.17 -1.36 15.32
N HIS A 118 -3.33 -2.09 16.43
CA HIS A 118 -3.05 -3.52 16.57
C HIS A 118 -4.02 -4.39 15.76
N ARG A 119 -4.56 -3.88 14.64
CA ARG A 119 -5.37 -4.68 13.74
C ARG A 119 -4.44 -5.62 13.01
N LYS A 120 -4.60 -6.92 13.30
CA LYS A 120 -3.96 -8.02 12.58
C LYS A 120 -4.08 -7.74 11.08
N PRO A 121 -2.98 -7.84 10.30
CA PRO A 121 -3.08 -7.68 8.85
C PRO A 121 -4.07 -8.71 8.32
N GLU A 122 -5.09 -8.25 7.56
CA GLU A 122 -5.96 -9.14 6.81
C GLU A 122 -5.06 -10.01 5.93
N ARG A 123 -5.15 -11.34 6.10
CA ARG A 123 -4.41 -12.28 5.27
C ARG A 123 -4.88 -12.08 3.83
N PRO A 124 -3.98 -11.88 2.85
CA PRO A 124 -4.37 -11.97 1.46
C PRO A 124 -4.85 -13.40 1.22
N VAL A 125 -6.07 -13.55 0.72
CA VAL A 125 -6.59 -14.82 0.19
C VAL A 125 -5.93 -15.08 -1.16
#